data_AF-A0A1Q8ZDP4-F1
#
_entry.id   AF-A0A1Q8ZDP4-F1
#
_cell.length_a   1.000
_cell.length_b   1.000
_cell.length_c   1.000
_cell.angle_alpha   90.00
_cell.angle_beta   90.00
_cell.angle_gamma   90.00
#
_symmetry.space_group_name_H-M   'P 1'
#
loop_
_entity.id
_entity.type
_entity.pdbx_description
1 polymer ?
#
loop_
_entity_poly.entity_id
_entity_poly.type
_entity_poly.pdbx_seq_one_letter_code
_entity_poly.pdbx_strand_id
1 'polypeptide(L)'
;MAPSTIPKIILDTDPGGDDLFACLWLLSLVRQGLAELVAITTTQGNVAARRTFTTASQILGLVGLPEIEVGRGVLVVGAEKGDASHIHGADGMGNLSDTLPPAIHDWATARSADDLMIEQIRAAPGEMTIVAIGPLTNLAAAETRCPGILRQAKQIVIMAGAFLCHGNVTPQAEFNVWFNPEAAETVLQSCHNTVVIPLDITTRLVFTRAMARSVAQTNSTHPIAQLLTGLCEFMIGTALKYREISGIEGFLVHDAATIGYLFYPETLLLQRATVRVETEGHWTRGQTLFDRRHRAKATANAWVALQVDEVGFFASFIADLQALLGDSHDQGTV
;
A
#
# COMPACT_ATOMS: atom_id res chain seq x y z
N MET A 1 22.71 0.72 -21.83
CA MET A 1 21.64 0.52 -20.84
C MET A 1 20.44 0.02 -21.63
N ALA A 2 19.85 -1.13 -21.28
CA ALA A 2 18.55 -1.49 -21.83
C ALA A 2 17.58 -0.32 -21.52
N PRO A 3 16.67 0.07 -22.43
CA PRO A 3 15.65 1.04 -22.07
C PRO A 3 14.99 0.53 -20.79
N SER A 4 14.99 1.34 -19.72
CA SER A 4 14.34 0.95 -18.48
C SER A 4 12.87 0.73 -18.82
N THR A 5 12.46 -0.53 -18.89
CA THR A 5 11.07 -0.89 -19.15
C THR A 5 10.23 -0.30 -18.02
N ILE A 6 9.19 0.44 -18.39
CA ILE A 6 8.20 0.98 -17.45
C ILE A 6 7.73 -0.16 -16.53
N PRO A 7 7.77 -0.01 -15.20
CA PRO A 7 7.36 -1.05 -14.27
C PRO A 7 5.87 -1.35 -14.41
N LYS A 8 5.54 -2.62 -14.63
CA LYS A 8 4.17 -3.16 -14.57
C LYS A 8 3.83 -3.49 -13.13
N ILE A 9 2.77 -2.89 -12.61
CA ILE A 9 2.42 -2.93 -11.19
C ILE A 9 1.04 -3.54 -11.01
N ILE A 10 0.93 -4.46 -10.06
CA ILE A 10 -0.34 -4.84 -9.42
C ILE A 10 -0.31 -4.23 -8.02
N LEU A 11 -1.30 -3.39 -7.70
CA LEU A 11 -1.46 -2.80 -6.37
C LEU A 11 -2.46 -3.65 -5.56
N ASP A 12 -2.01 -4.30 -4.49
CA ASP A 12 -2.85 -5.01 -3.52
C ASP A 12 -3.04 -4.13 -2.27
N THR A 13 -4.25 -3.65 -2.01
CA THR A 13 -4.52 -2.58 -1.03
C THR A 13 -5.83 -2.81 -0.27
N ASP A 14 -5.97 -2.24 0.92
CA ASP A 14 -7.22 -2.20 1.67
C ASP A 14 -7.61 -0.77 1.99
N PRO A 15 -7.97 0.05 0.97
CA PRO A 15 -7.96 1.50 1.07
C PRO A 15 -8.44 2.08 2.41
N GLY A 16 -7.45 2.46 3.23
CA GLY A 16 -7.53 3.32 4.38
C GLY A 16 -6.90 4.68 4.06
N GLY A 17 -7.00 5.61 5.01
CA GLY A 17 -6.56 6.98 4.84
C GLY A 17 -5.17 7.16 4.21
N ASP A 18 -4.15 6.36 4.55
CA ASP A 18 -2.82 6.45 3.94
C ASP A 18 -2.62 5.61 2.66
N ASP A 19 -3.32 4.47 2.49
CA ASP A 19 -3.38 3.75 1.21
C ASP A 19 -3.79 4.67 0.07
N LEU A 20 -4.75 5.57 0.32
CA LEU A 20 -5.25 6.52 -0.67
C LEU A 20 -4.15 7.48 -1.14
N PHE A 21 -3.26 7.92 -0.25
CA PHE A 21 -2.12 8.74 -0.61
C PHE A 21 -1.11 7.96 -1.46
N ALA A 22 -0.86 6.69 -1.12
CA ALA A 22 0.00 5.81 -1.91
C ALA A 22 -0.60 5.52 -3.29
N CYS A 23 -1.90 5.24 -3.36
CA CYS A 23 -2.65 5.00 -4.58
C CYS A 23 -2.65 6.24 -5.49
N LEU A 24 -2.95 7.43 -4.96
CA LEU A 24 -2.91 8.66 -5.73
C LEU A 24 -1.49 8.99 -6.23
N TRP A 25 -0.45 8.71 -5.44
CA TRP A 25 0.93 8.86 -5.91
C TRP A 25 1.23 7.92 -7.08
N LEU A 26 0.88 6.64 -6.95
CA LEU A 26 1.06 5.66 -8.02
C LEU A 26 0.30 6.07 -9.28
N LEU A 27 -0.95 6.51 -9.16
CA LEU A 27 -1.76 6.98 -10.28
C LEU A 27 -1.19 8.24 -10.93
N SER A 28 -0.55 9.14 -10.17
CA SER A 28 0.23 10.25 -10.73
C SER A 28 1.35 9.74 -11.62
N LEU A 29 2.14 8.78 -11.14
CA LEU A 29 3.25 8.19 -11.91
C LEU A 29 2.75 7.46 -13.16
N VAL A 30 1.57 6.85 -13.11
CA VAL A 30 0.91 6.26 -14.29
C VAL A 30 0.57 7.34 -15.33
N ARG A 31 -0.04 8.45 -14.92
CA ARG A 31 -0.36 9.57 -15.84
C ARG A 31 0.88 10.20 -16.47
N GLN A 32 1.97 10.25 -15.71
CA GLN A 32 3.27 10.72 -16.19
C GLN A 32 3.98 9.72 -17.14
N GLY A 33 3.42 8.53 -17.36
CA GLY A 33 4.02 7.48 -18.18
C GLY A 33 5.24 6.80 -17.54
N LEU A 34 5.40 6.95 -16.23
CA LEU A 34 6.50 6.37 -15.45
C LEU A 34 6.15 4.99 -14.91
N ALA A 35 4.87 4.62 -14.87
CA ALA A 35 4.38 3.33 -14.38
C ALA A 35 3.23 2.79 -15.26
N GLU A 36 3.08 1.47 -15.30
CA GLU A 36 1.91 0.80 -15.89
C GLU A 36 1.16 0.08 -14.75
N LEU A 37 0.02 0.62 -14.32
CA LEU A 37 -0.82 -0.05 -13.32
C LEU A 37 -1.74 -1.04 -14.04
N VAL A 38 -1.40 -2.31 -13.93
CA VAL A 38 -2.08 -3.42 -14.62
C VAL A 38 -3.41 -3.75 -13.97
N ALA A 39 -3.45 -3.73 -12.63
CA ALA A 39 -4.65 -4.02 -11.85
C ALA A 39 -4.53 -3.46 -10.43
N ILE A 40 -5.68 -3.22 -9.80
CA ILE A 40 -5.80 -3.06 -8.36
C ILE A 40 -6.51 -4.29 -7.81
N THR A 41 -5.95 -4.93 -6.80
CA THR A 41 -6.65 -5.95 -6.01
C THR A 41 -6.95 -5.39 -4.63
N THR A 42 -8.18 -5.58 -4.14
CA THR A 42 -8.55 -5.11 -2.80
C THR A 42 -8.54 -6.23 -1.79
N THR A 43 -8.22 -5.95 -0.54
CA THR A 43 -8.30 -6.91 0.57
C THR A 43 -9.14 -6.36 1.71
N GLN A 44 -9.47 -7.21 2.69
CA GLN A 44 -10.04 -6.77 3.95
C GLN A 44 -8.91 -6.40 4.89
N GLY A 45 -9.10 -5.32 5.65
CA GLY A 45 -8.17 -4.90 6.69
C GLY A 45 -8.71 -3.66 7.38
N ASN A 46 -8.35 -2.48 6.89
CA ASN A 46 -8.76 -1.19 7.45
C ASN A 46 -10.28 -1.05 7.60
N VAL A 47 -11.02 -1.52 6.58
CA VAL A 47 -12.48 -1.69 6.61
C VAL A 47 -12.90 -2.99 5.91
N ALA A 48 -14.21 -3.28 5.92
CA ALA A 48 -14.76 -4.46 5.26
C ALA A 48 -14.41 -4.51 3.76
N ALA A 49 -14.16 -5.72 3.22
CA ALA A 49 -13.67 -5.93 1.85
C ALA A 49 -14.52 -5.23 0.75
N ARG A 50 -15.84 -5.16 0.94
CA ARG A 50 -16.72 -4.47 0.00
C ARG A 50 -16.50 -2.96 -0.01
N ARG A 51 -16.15 -2.37 1.14
CA ARG A 51 -15.85 -0.93 1.25
C ARG A 51 -14.51 -0.62 0.59
N THR A 52 -13.47 -1.41 0.90
CA THR A 52 -12.13 -1.25 0.29
C THR A 52 -12.20 -1.32 -1.24
N PHE A 53 -12.97 -2.26 -1.80
CA PHE A 53 -13.25 -2.33 -3.25
C PHE A 53 -13.99 -1.11 -3.80
N THR A 54 -15.09 -0.71 -3.16
CA THR A 54 -15.86 0.47 -3.60
C THR A 54 -14.94 1.68 -3.64
N THR A 55 -14.14 1.90 -2.61
CA THR A 55 -13.15 2.99 -2.55
C THR A 55 -12.17 2.95 -3.72
N ALA A 56 -11.50 1.82 -3.96
CA ALA A 56 -10.56 1.69 -5.07
C ALA A 56 -11.24 2.03 -6.42
N SER A 57 -12.47 1.55 -6.60
CA SER A 57 -13.27 1.84 -7.79
C SER A 57 -13.63 3.32 -7.93
N GLN A 58 -14.04 4.00 -6.85
CA GLN A 58 -14.33 5.44 -6.85
C GLN A 58 -13.11 6.27 -7.19
N ILE A 59 -11.92 5.90 -6.69
CA ILE A 59 -10.66 6.60 -6.97
C ILE A 59 -10.26 6.48 -8.44
N LEU A 60 -10.39 5.29 -9.05
CA LEU A 60 -10.16 5.13 -10.49
C LEU A 60 -11.12 5.99 -11.32
N GLY A 61 -12.39 6.06 -10.90
CA GLY A 61 -13.38 6.96 -11.51
C GLY A 61 -13.01 8.45 -11.35
N LEU A 62 -12.49 8.84 -10.20
CA LEU A 62 -12.05 10.21 -9.91
C LEU A 62 -10.84 10.65 -10.74
N VAL A 63 -9.86 9.76 -10.91
CA VAL A 63 -8.62 10.04 -11.68
C VAL A 63 -8.85 9.91 -13.19
N GLY A 64 -9.93 9.24 -13.60
CA GLY A 64 -10.28 9.02 -15.00
C GLY A 64 -9.52 7.86 -15.65
N LEU A 65 -9.28 6.79 -14.89
CA LEU A 65 -8.63 5.55 -15.35
C LEU A 65 -9.57 4.34 -15.20
N PRO A 66 -10.76 4.34 -15.84
CA PRO A 66 -11.77 3.30 -15.66
C PRO A 66 -11.41 1.94 -16.25
N GLU A 67 -10.38 1.87 -17.10
CA GLU A 67 -9.90 0.65 -17.75
C GLU A 67 -9.09 -0.26 -16.81
N ILE A 68 -8.61 0.26 -15.68
CA ILE A 68 -7.84 -0.51 -14.71
C ILE A 68 -8.78 -1.41 -13.93
N GLU A 69 -8.60 -2.72 -14.09
CA GLU A 69 -9.45 -3.71 -13.43
C GLU A 69 -9.26 -3.72 -11.91
N VAL A 70 -10.38 -3.83 -11.17
CA VAL A 70 -10.38 -4.01 -9.72
C VAL A 70 -10.79 -5.45 -9.36
N GLY A 71 -9.88 -6.20 -8.74
CA GLY A 71 -10.15 -7.53 -8.20
C GLY A 71 -10.70 -7.48 -6.77
N ARG A 72 -11.74 -8.26 -6.47
CA ARG A 72 -12.34 -8.35 -5.13
C ARG A 72 -11.55 -9.28 -4.21
N GLY A 73 -11.37 -8.88 -2.96
CA GLY A 73 -10.53 -9.62 -2.00
C GLY A 73 -11.02 -11.02 -1.64
N VAL A 74 -10.05 -11.89 -1.36
CA VAL A 74 -10.28 -13.22 -0.79
C VAL A 74 -10.62 -13.06 0.69
N LEU A 75 -11.80 -13.55 1.09
CA LEU A 75 -12.28 -13.41 2.46
C LEU A 75 -11.63 -14.44 3.39
N VAL A 76 -11.23 -14.00 4.59
CA VAL A 76 -10.73 -14.88 5.64
C VAL A 76 -11.91 -15.58 6.32
N VAL A 77 -11.98 -16.91 6.21
CA VAL A 77 -13.06 -17.70 6.84
C VAL A 77 -12.81 -17.84 8.34
N GLY A 78 -13.82 -17.54 9.16
CA GLY A 78 -13.83 -17.88 10.58
C GLY A 78 -13.09 -16.91 11.51
N ALA A 79 -12.72 -15.72 11.04
CA ALA A 79 -12.11 -14.70 11.89
C ALA A 79 -12.95 -13.42 11.84
N GLU A 80 -13.79 -13.19 12.85
CA GLU A 80 -14.25 -11.83 13.18
C GLU A 80 -13.04 -11.06 13.71
N LYS A 81 -12.15 -10.62 12.81
CA LYS A 81 -11.06 -9.71 13.16
C LYS A 81 -11.62 -8.29 13.20
N GLY A 82 -11.27 -7.54 14.23
CA GLY A 82 -11.57 -6.11 14.28
C GLY A 82 -10.93 -5.40 13.08
N ASP A 83 -11.64 -4.41 12.54
CA ASP A 83 -11.12 -3.53 11.51
C ASP A 83 -10.44 -2.28 12.14
N ALA A 84 -9.83 -1.44 11.32
CA ALA A 84 -9.24 -0.17 11.74
C ALA A 84 -10.15 1.04 11.46
N SER A 85 -11.47 0.84 11.40
CA SER A 85 -12.44 1.92 11.11
C SER A 85 -12.38 3.08 12.11
N HIS A 86 -11.92 2.83 13.34
CA HIS A 86 -11.70 3.88 14.35
C HIS A 86 -10.53 4.82 14.03
N ILE A 87 -9.61 4.39 13.16
CA ILE A 87 -8.48 5.19 12.65
C ILE A 87 -8.87 5.85 11.33
N HIS A 88 -9.40 5.07 10.38
CA HIS A 88 -9.62 5.51 8.99
C HIS A 88 -11.04 6.01 8.69
N GLY A 89 -11.95 6.03 9.66
CA GLY A 89 -13.37 6.36 9.47
C GLY A 89 -14.23 5.14 9.13
N ALA A 90 -15.55 5.29 9.21
CA ALA A 90 -16.48 4.16 9.02
C ALA A 90 -16.53 3.67 7.56
N ASP A 91 -16.10 4.50 6.63
CA ASP A 91 -15.97 4.20 5.20
C ASP A 91 -14.53 3.88 4.76
N GLY A 92 -13.54 3.98 5.67
CA GLY A 92 -12.11 3.85 5.37
C GLY A 92 -11.48 5.10 4.73
N MET A 93 -12.24 6.18 4.53
CA MET A 93 -11.81 7.40 3.85
C MET A 93 -12.12 8.68 4.64
N GLY A 94 -12.15 8.60 5.96
CA GLY A 94 -12.48 9.75 6.80
C GLY A 94 -13.93 10.24 6.67
N ASN A 95 -14.83 9.37 6.24
CA ASN A 95 -16.24 9.65 5.93
C ASN A 95 -16.43 10.58 4.72
N LEU A 96 -15.52 10.47 3.73
CA LEU A 96 -15.55 11.22 2.48
C LEU A 96 -16.08 10.42 1.28
N SER A 97 -16.44 9.14 1.46
CA SER A 97 -16.91 8.28 0.34
C SER A 97 -18.04 8.87 -0.47
N ASP A 98 -18.94 9.59 0.20
CA ASP A 98 -20.13 10.18 -0.41
C ASP A 98 -19.82 11.47 -1.19
N THR A 99 -18.60 12.00 -1.05
CA THR A 99 -18.10 13.15 -1.82
C THR A 99 -17.44 12.72 -3.14
N LEU A 100 -17.19 11.42 -3.32
CA LEU A 100 -16.56 10.87 -4.51
C LEU A 100 -17.59 10.46 -5.57
N PRO A 101 -17.19 10.35 -6.85
CA PRO A 101 -18.01 9.74 -7.87
C PRO A 101 -18.49 8.34 -7.45
N PRO A 102 -19.62 7.84 -8.00
CA PRO A 102 -20.03 6.46 -7.79
C PRO A 102 -18.94 5.47 -8.24
N ALA A 103 -18.88 4.31 -7.60
CA ALA A 103 -18.01 3.23 -8.05
C ALA A 103 -18.35 2.82 -9.49
N ILE A 104 -17.31 2.64 -10.30
CA ILE A 104 -17.40 2.29 -11.73
C ILE A 104 -17.23 0.78 -11.99
N HIS A 105 -16.99 0.01 -10.93
CA HIS A 105 -16.85 -1.45 -10.94
C HIS A 105 -17.89 -2.09 -10.01
N ASP A 106 -18.37 -3.28 -10.35
CA ASP A 106 -19.34 -4.02 -9.54
C ASP A 106 -18.68 -5.19 -8.78
N TRP A 107 -18.73 -5.12 -7.45
CA TRP A 107 -18.23 -6.16 -6.55
C TRP A 107 -18.80 -7.55 -6.85
N ALA A 108 -20.07 -7.65 -7.26
CA ALA A 108 -20.73 -8.93 -7.45
C ALA A 108 -20.18 -9.71 -8.66
N THR A 109 -19.70 -8.99 -9.67
CA THR A 109 -19.20 -9.55 -10.93
C THR A 109 -17.68 -9.49 -11.07
N ALA A 110 -17.00 -8.73 -10.19
CA ALA A 110 -15.55 -8.64 -10.16
C ALA A 110 -14.86 -9.99 -9.93
N ARG A 111 -13.73 -10.18 -10.64
CA ARG A 111 -12.85 -11.32 -10.45
C ARG A 111 -12.27 -11.33 -9.04
N SER A 112 -12.03 -12.53 -8.51
CA SER A 112 -11.30 -12.68 -7.25
C SER A 112 -9.86 -12.18 -7.42
N ALA A 113 -9.34 -11.50 -6.40
CA ALA A 113 -8.02 -10.87 -6.42
C ALA A 113 -6.89 -11.85 -6.72
N ASP A 114 -6.94 -13.03 -6.11
CA ASP A 114 -5.99 -14.12 -6.35
C ASP A 114 -6.04 -14.65 -7.79
N ASP A 115 -7.24 -14.81 -8.37
CA ASP A 115 -7.42 -15.20 -9.77
C ASP A 115 -6.86 -14.16 -10.75
N LEU A 116 -7.14 -12.89 -10.49
CA LEU A 116 -6.62 -11.78 -11.30
C LEU A 116 -5.09 -11.76 -11.22
N MET A 117 -4.53 -11.84 -10.01
CA MET A 117 -3.09 -11.87 -9.79
C MET A 117 -2.40 -13.05 -10.48
N ILE A 118 -2.95 -14.27 -10.37
CA ILE A 118 -2.40 -15.46 -11.03
C ILE A 118 -2.35 -15.28 -12.55
N GLU A 119 -3.42 -14.76 -13.15
CA GLU A 119 -3.48 -14.54 -14.60
C GLU A 119 -2.45 -13.53 -15.07
N GLN A 120 -2.39 -12.35 -14.43
CA GLN A 120 -1.48 -11.28 -14.83
C GLN A 120 -0.01 -11.69 -14.68
N ILE A 121 0.35 -12.40 -13.60
CA ILE A 121 1.71 -12.91 -13.40
C ILE A 121 2.06 -13.97 -14.46
N ARG A 122 1.14 -14.89 -14.80
CA ARG A 122 1.37 -15.92 -15.83
C ARG A 122 1.47 -15.35 -17.23
N ALA A 123 0.76 -14.26 -17.51
CA ALA A 123 0.79 -13.61 -18.81
C ALA A 123 2.17 -12.98 -19.10
N ALA A 124 2.89 -12.53 -18.05
CA ALA A 124 4.23 -11.96 -18.18
C ALA A 124 5.16 -12.32 -16.99
N PRO A 125 5.63 -13.58 -16.91
CA PRO A 125 6.51 -14.02 -15.83
C PRO A 125 7.81 -13.22 -15.82
N GLY A 126 8.20 -12.71 -14.64
CA GLY A 126 9.39 -11.90 -14.44
C GLY A 126 9.22 -10.41 -14.73
N GLU A 127 8.03 -9.96 -15.17
CA GLU A 127 7.75 -8.56 -15.48
C GLU A 127 6.93 -7.85 -14.39
N MET A 128 6.00 -8.56 -13.74
CA MET A 128 5.05 -7.97 -12.80
C MET A 128 5.69 -7.67 -11.44
N THR A 129 5.62 -6.42 -11.00
CA THR A 129 5.90 -5.99 -9.63
C THR A 129 4.58 -5.97 -8.84
N ILE A 130 4.55 -6.62 -7.70
CA ILE A 130 3.39 -6.58 -6.79
C ILE A 130 3.70 -5.61 -5.67
N VAL A 131 2.87 -4.60 -5.47
CA VAL A 131 2.92 -3.68 -4.33
C VAL A 131 1.77 -4.04 -3.42
N ALA A 132 2.04 -4.66 -2.28
CA ALA A 132 1.03 -5.06 -1.31
C ALA A 132 1.12 -4.19 -0.07
N ILE A 133 0.14 -3.31 0.08
CA ILE A 133 0.04 -2.33 1.18
C ILE A 133 -1.06 -2.67 2.19
N GLY A 134 -1.78 -3.77 1.98
CA GLY A 134 -2.72 -4.34 2.94
C GLY A 134 -2.34 -5.74 3.46
N PRO A 135 -3.24 -6.39 4.21
CA PRO A 135 -3.05 -7.77 4.63
C PRO A 135 -2.84 -8.74 3.46
N LEU A 136 -1.78 -9.54 3.55
CA LEU A 136 -1.25 -10.39 2.47
C LEU A 136 -2.11 -11.63 2.09
N THR A 137 -3.39 -11.62 2.47
CA THR A 137 -4.36 -12.71 2.27
C THR A 137 -4.51 -13.06 0.79
N ASN A 138 -4.61 -12.06 -0.09
CA ASN A 138 -4.77 -12.28 -1.54
C ASN A 138 -3.54 -12.98 -2.14
N LEU A 139 -2.34 -12.52 -1.78
CA LEU A 139 -1.09 -13.12 -2.26
C LEU A 139 -0.93 -14.57 -1.76
N ALA A 140 -1.23 -14.83 -0.48
CA ALA A 140 -1.17 -16.18 0.06
C ALA A 140 -2.21 -17.12 -0.56
N ALA A 141 -3.41 -16.60 -0.87
CA ALA A 141 -4.43 -17.35 -1.59
C ALA A 141 -3.98 -17.68 -3.03
N ALA A 142 -3.37 -16.73 -3.73
CA ALA A 142 -2.80 -16.95 -5.06
C ALA A 142 -1.73 -18.05 -5.03
N GLU A 143 -0.80 -17.99 -4.07
CA GLU A 143 0.22 -19.03 -3.88
C GLU A 143 -0.37 -20.38 -3.50
N THR A 144 -1.38 -20.42 -2.64
CA THR A 144 -2.04 -21.68 -2.23
C THR A 144 -2.72 -22.35 -3.42
N ARG A 145 -3.40 -21.56 -4.27
CA ARG A 145 -4.08 -22.07 -5.46
C ARG A 145 -3.12 -22.44 -6.58
N CYS A 146 -2.03 -21.70 -6.73
CA CYS A 146 -1.00 -21.96 -7.73
C CYS A 146 0.40 -21.87 -7.09
N PRO A 147 0.89 -22.94 -6.46
CA PRO A 147 2.20 -22.94 -5.82
C PRO A 147 3.33 -22.54 -6.78
N GLY A 148 4.18 -21.62 -6.34
CA GLY A 148 5.27 -21.02 -7.11
C GLY A 148 4.87 -19.83 -7.97
N ILE A 149 3.61 -19.37 -7.95
CA ILE A 149 3.19 -18.21 -8.75
C ILE A 149 3.87 -16.94 -8.28
N LEU A 150 4.00 -16.70 -6.98
CA LEU A 150 4.60 -15.46 -6.46
C LEU A 150 6.09 -15.35 -6.82
N ARG A 151 6.77 -16.49 -6.99
CA ARG A 151 8.17 -16.52 -7.44
C ARG A 151 8.35 -16.08 -8.90
N GLN A 152 7.27 -16.11 -9.69
CA GLN A 152 7.28 -15.62 -11.07
C GLN A 152 7.09 -14.11 -11.15
N ALA A 153 6.73 -13.42 -10.06
CA ALA A 153 6.75 -11.96 -10.06
C ALA A 153 8.19 -11.45 -10.19
N LYS A 154 8.37 -10.29 -10.84
CA LYS A 154 9.65 -9.57 -10.88
C LYS A 154 10.14 -9.29 -9.47
N GLN A 155 9.25 -8.76 -8.63
CA GLN A 155 9.49 -8.40 -7.25
C GLN A 155 8.16 -8.27 -6.50
N ILE A 156 8.20 -8.47 -5.18
CA ILE A 156 7.08 -8.17 -4.29
C ILE A 156 7.55 -7.12 -3.28
N VAL A 157 6.85 -6.00 -3.19
CA VAL A 157 7.10 -4.92 -2.23
C VAL A 157 5.93 -4.90 -1.26
N ILE A 158 6.20 -5.08 0.03
CA ILE A 158 5.16 -5.15 1.06
C ILE A 158 5.34 -4.03 2.10
N MET A 159 4.26 -3.35 2.46
CA MET A 159 4.20 -2.56 3.71
C MET A 159 3.79 -3.51 4.83
N ALA A 160 4.76 -3.90 5.65
CA ALA A 160 4.54 -4.92 6.67
C ALA A 160 5.63 -4.94 7.73
N GLY A 161 5.24 -5.30 8.95
CA GLY A 161 6.16 -5.69 10.00
C GLY A 161 6.77 -4.55 10.82
N ALA A 162 7.35 -4.95 11.94
CA ALA A 162 8.07 -4.11 12.88
C ALA A 162 9.25 -4.93 13.44
N PHE A 163 10.47 -4.42 13.33
CA PHE A 163 11.67 -5.20 13.65
C PHE A 163 12.47 -4.66 14.84
N LEU A 164 12.69 -3.34 14.87
CA LEU A 164 13.47 -2.63 15.89
C LEU A 164 12.62 -1.59 16.62
N CYS A 165 11.31 -1.60 16.36
CA CYS A 165 10.30 -0.78 17.02
C CYS A 165 9.16 -1.66 17.54
N HIS A 166 8.22 -1.04 18.24
CA HIS A 166 7.00 -1.73 18.68
C HIS A 166 6.02 -1.90 17.49
N GLY A 167 5.12 -2.88 17.62
CA GLY A 167 3.96 -2.97 16.73
C GLY A 167 2.96 -1.83 16.93
N ASN A 168 1.99 -1.71 16.03
CA ASN A 168 0.89 -0.74 16.10
C ASN A 168 -0.46 -1.37 16.50
N VAL A 169 -0.56 -2.71 16.50
CA VAL A 169 -1.76 -3.43 17.00
C VAL A 169 -1.50 -4.10 18.34
N THR A 170 -0.41 -4.85 18.42
CA THR A 170 0.10 -5.42 19.68
C THR A 170 1.48 -4.82 19.94
N PRO A 171 2.07 -5.04 21.13
CA PRO A 171 3.44 -4.59 21.37
C PRO A 171 4.46 -5.11 20.36
N GLN A 172 4.16 -6.21 19.64
CA GLN A 172 5.09 -6.92 18.77
C GLN A 172 4.65 -7.02 17.30
N ALA A 173 3.38 -6.75 16.99
CA ALA A 173 2.82 -6.99 15.67
C ALA A 173 2.33 -5.70 15.00
N GLU A 174 2.77 -5.52 13.77
CA GLU A 174 2.24 -4.54 12.82
C GLU A 174 0.91 -5.06 12.23
N PHE A 175 -0.01 -4.15 11.90
CA PHE A 175 -1.39 -4.40 11.49
C PHE A 175 -1.54 -5.41 10.34
N ASN A 176 -0.90 -5.18 9.20
CA ASN A 176 -1.02 -6.04 8.02
C ASN A 176 -0.56 -7.47 8.31
N VAL A 177 0.53 -7.63 9.06
CA VAL A 177 1.00 -8.95 9.51
C VAL A 177 0.07 -9.54 10.56
N TRP A 178 -0.35 -8.78 11.57
CA TRP A 178 -1.28 -9.23 12.61
C TRP A 178 -2.63 -9.69 12.05
N PHE A 179 -3.10 -9.02 10.99
CA PHE A 179 -4.37 -9.32 10.36
C PHE A 179 -4.34 -10.71 9.71
N ASN A 180 -3.22 -11.17 9.16
CA ASN A 180 -3.10 -12.55 8.67
C ASN A 180 -1.64 -13.06 8.73
N PRO A 181 -1.17 -13.50 9.91
CA PRO A 181 0.23 -13.90 10.08
C PRO A 181 0.62 -15.11 9.24
N GLU A 182 -0.30 -16.07 9.05
CA GLU A 182 -0.10 -17.24 8.20
C GLU A 182 0.08 -16.85 6.74
N ALA A 183 -0.70 -15.88 6.25
CA ALA A 183 -0.54 -15.36 4.90
C ALA A 183 0.80 -14.64 4.75
N ALA A 184 1.19 -13.82 5.73
CA ALA A 184 2.48 -13.14 5.71
C ALA A 184 3.67 -14.12 5.71
N GLU A 185 3.64 -15.17 6.54
CA GLU A 185 4.66 -16.22 6.50
C GLU A 185 4.70 -16.93 5.15
N THR A 186 3.54 -17.28 4.60
CA THR A 186 3.43 -17.92 3.28
C THR A 186 4.10 -17.06 2.21
N VAL A 187 3.77 -15.77 2.12
CA VAL A 187 4.34 -14.86 1.12
C VAL A 187 5.86 -14.71 1.29
N LEU A 188 6.34 -14.55 2.52
CA LEU A 188 7.77 -14.43 2.82
C LEU A 188 8.57 -15.71 2.53
N GLN A 189 7.94 -16.89 2.52
CA GLN A 189 8.59 -18.14 2.07
C GLN A 189 8.50 -18.36 0.55
N SER A 190 7.59 -17.68 -0.14
CA SER A 190 7.26 -18.01 -1.53
C SER A 190 8.14 -17.28 -2.56
N CYS A 191 8.48 -16.03 -2.28
CA CYS A 191 9.33 -15.20 -3.14
C CYS A 191 10.60 -14.75 -2.40
N HIS A 192 11.76 -14.97 -3.02
CA HIS A 192 13.03 -14.51 -2.46
C HIS A 192 13.38 -13.08 -2.90
N ASN A 193 12.66 -12.51 -3.86
CA ASN A 193 12.79 -11.10 -4.22
C ASN A 193 11.68 -10.26 -3.57
N THR A 194 11.55 -10.39 -2.24
CA THR A 194 10.62 -9.60 -1.46
C THR A 194 11.34 -8.42 -0.82
N VAL A 195 10.69 -7.25 -0.83
CA VAL A 195 11.12 -6.03 -0.15
C VAL A 195 10.08 -5.70 0.92
N VAL A 196 10.54 -5.53 2.15
CA VAL A 196 9.71 -5.22 3.30
C VAL A 196 9.96 -3.77 3.70
N ILE A 197 8.86 -3.02 3.76
CA ILE A 197 8.79 -1.64 4.19
C ILE A 197 8.09 -1.60 5.57
N PRO A 198 8.86 -1.65 6.67
CA PRO A 198 8.30 -1.83 8.00
C PRO A 198 8.01 -0.51 8.74
N LEU A 199 7.38 -0.63 9.91
CA LEU A 199 7.20 0.45 10.88
C LEU A 199 8.52 1.13 11.29
N ASP A 200 9.66 0.43 11.21
CA ASP A 200 10.98 0.98 11.52
C ASP A 200 11.31 2.26 10.73
N ILE A 201 10.80 2.37 9.49
CA ILE A 201 10.98 3.55 8.65
C ILE A 201 9.70 4.35 8.46
N THR A 202 8.54 3.68 8.38
CA THR A 202 7.29 4.38 8.02
C THR A 202 6.76 5.26 9.15
N THR A 203 7.09 4.94 10.40
CA THR A 203 6.76 5.80 11.57
C THR A 203 7.49 7.15 11.58
N ARG A 204 8.47 7.34 10.69
CA ARG A 204 9.17 8.62 10.49
C ARG A 204 8.55 9.47 9.38
N LEU A 205 7.65 8.91 8.58
CA LEU A 205 7.06 9.59 7.43
C LEU A 205 5.78 10.32 7.84
N VAL A 206 5.95 11.46 8.50
CA VAL A 206 4.84 12.32 8.96
C VAL A 206 4.47 13.33 7.87
N PHE A 207 3.37 13.08 7.16
CA PHE A 207 2.82 14.02 6.20
C PHE A 207 2.02 15.12 6.93
N THR A 208 2.42 16.37 6.74
CA THR A 208 1.88 17.50 7.53
C THR A 208 0.80 18.27 6.78
N ARG A 209 0.00 19.03 7.52
CA ARG A 209 -0.97 19.99 6.95
C ARG A 209 -0.32 20.97 5.97
N ALA A 210 0.91 21.40 6.23
CA ALA A 210 1.65 22.30 5.35
C ALA A 210 1.97 21.64 4.00
N MET A 211 2.34 20.35 4.01
CA MET A 211 2.59 19.58 2.80
C MET A 211 1.30 19.38 1.98
N ALA A 212 0.19 19.03 2.64
CA ALA A 212 -1.11 18.93 1.98
C ALA A 212 -1.52 20.25 1.28
N ARG A 213 -1.33 21.38 1.96
CA ARG A 213 -1.58 22.71 1.39
C ARG A 213 -0.66 23.00 0.21
N SER A 214 0.62 22.62 0.29
CA SER A 214 1.58 22.78 -0.82
C SER A 214 1.13 22.01 -2.07
N VAL A 215 0.60 20.79 -1.90
CA VAL A 215 0.03 20.02 -3.01
C VAL A 215 -1.20 20.74 -3.58
N ALA A 216 -2.16 21.09 -2.71
CA ALA A 216 -3.43 21.69 -3.14
C ALA A 216 -3.27 23.08 -3.79
N GLN A 217 -2.21 23.82 -3.51
CA GLN A 217 -1.93 25.13 -4.12
C GLN A 217 -1.76 25.08 -5.64
N THR A 218 -1.39 23.92 -6.21
CA THR A 218 -1.28 23.75 -7.66
C THR A 218 -2.63 23.97 -8.36
N ASN A 219 -3.71 23.40 -7.82
CA ASN A 219 -5.07 23.58 -8.32
C ASN A 219 -6.08 23.24 -7.22
N SER A 220 -6.39 24.21 -6.36
CA SER A 220 -7.21 23.98 -5.16
C SER A 220 -8.66 23.61 -5.47
N THR A 221 -9.13 23.90 -6.68
CA THR A 221 -10.48 23.53 -7.15
C THR A 221 -10.55 22.13 -7.75
N HIS A 222 -9.39 21.47 -7.96
CA HIS A 222 -9.35 20.12 -8.49
C HIS A 222 -9.95 19.12 -7.48
N PRO A 223 -10.84 18.19 -7.90
CA PRO A 223 -11.47 17.22 -7.00
C PRO A 223 -10.45 16.40 -6.17
N ILE A 224 -9.34 15.99 -6.77
CA ILE A 224 -8.26 15.28 -6.05
C ILE A 224 -7.62 16.16 -4.97
N ALA A 225 -7.45 17.47 -5.20
CA ALA A 225 -6.90 18.38 -4.20
C ALA A 225 -7.85 18.52 -2.99
N GLN A 226 -9.17 18.55 -3.24
CA GLN A 226 -10.19 18.59 -2.21
C GLN A 226 -10.20 17.29 -1.39
N LEU A 227 -10.13 16.14 -2.05
CA LEU A 227 -10.01 14.84 -1.39
C LEU A 227 -8.76 14.76 -0.51
N LEU A 228 -7.58 15.06 -1.06
CA LEU A 228 -6.31 15.03 -0.32
C LEU A 228 -6.34 15.94 0.91
N THR A 229 -6.90 17.14 0.77
CA THR A 229 -6.99 18.10 1.88
C THR A 229 -7.97 17.62 2.95
N GLY A 230 -9.17 17.17 2.55
CA GLY A 230 -10.18 16.67 3.48
C GLY A 230 -9.70 15.43 4.23
N LEU A 231 -9.09 14.48 3.52
CA LEU A 231 -8.55 13.26 4.10
C LEU A 231 -7.38 13.55 5.04
N CYS A 232 -6.48 14.48 4.66
CA CYS A 232 -5.40 14.93 5.52
C CYS A 232 -5.92 15.52 6.84
N GLU A 233 -6.94 16.38 6.82
CA GLU A 233 -7.51 16.94 8.05
C GLU A 233 -8.15 15.87 8.93
N PHE A 234 -8.83 14.89 8.33
CA PHE A 234 -9.37 13.76 9.07
C PHE A 234 -8.26 12.94 9.75
N MET A 235 -7.23 12.55 8.99
CA MET A 235 -6.14 11.73 9.49
C MET A 235 -5.32 12.44 10.56
N ILE A 236 -5.09 13.76 10.43
CA ILE A 236 -4.48 14.58 11.50
C ILE A 236 -5.34 14.55 12.77
N GLY A 237 -6.66 14.67 12.62
CA GLY A 237 -7.59 14.59 13.76
C GLY A 237 -7.47 13.27 14.51
N THR A 238 -7.41 12.15 13.79
CA THR A 238 -7.18 10.82 14.35
C THR A 238 -5.81 10.71 15.03
N ALA A 239 -4.72 11.08 14.33
CA ALA A 239 -3.36 10.96 14.85
C ALA A 239 -3.15 11.78 16.14
N LEU A 240 -3.74 12.97 16.22
CA LEU A 240 -3.72 13.81 17.43
C LEU A 240 -4.52 13.20 18.57
N LYS A 241 -5.70 12.62 18.29
CA LYS A 241 -6.54 11.94 19.28
C LYS A 241 -5.82 10.76 19.94
N TYR A 242 -5.08 9.99 19.14
CA TYR A 242 -4.32 8.83 19.62
C TYR A 242 -2.86 9.11 20.00
N ARG A 243 -2.40 10.36 19.84
CA ARG A 243 -1.02 10.82 20.12
C ARG A 243 0.06 10.03 19.37
N GLU A 244 -0.26 9.53 18.19
CA GLU A 244 0.62 8.64 17.40
C GLU A 244 1.94 9.31 17.02
N ILE A 245 1.92 10.63 16.84
CA ILE A 245 3.06 11.41 16.35
C ILE A 245 3.49 12.52 17.32
N SER A 246 3.35 12.27 18.62
CA SER A 246 3.88 13.14 19.68
C SER A 246 3.45 14.62 19.59
N GLY A 247 2.25 14.89 19.07
CA GLY A 247 1.66 16.22 18.98
C GLY A 247 2.02 17.03 17.71
N ILE A 248 2.71 16.42 16.75
CA ILE A 248 2.90 17.01 15.42
C ILE A 248 1.53 17.07 14.71
N GLU A 249 1.24 18.16 13.99
CA GLU A 249 0.03 18.29 13.16
C GLU A 249 0.21 17.61 11.79
N GLY A 250 0.25 16.27 11.81
CA GLY A 250 0.41 15.44 10.62
C GLY A 250 -0.26 14.07 10.79
N PHE A 251 0.05 13.15 9.90
CA PHE A 251 -0.27 11.73 10.05
C PHE A 251 0.79 10.88 9.34
N LEU A 252 0.86 9.59 9.64
CA LEU A 252 1.82 8.68 9.04
C LEU A 252 1.33 8.21 7.67
N VAL A 253 2.18 8.30 6.65
CA VAL A 253 1.90 7.78 5.29
C VAL A 253 2.67 6.49 5.06
N HIS A 254 2.22 5.41 5.69
CA HIS A 254 2.98 4.16 5.71
C HIS A 254 3.18 3.59 4.31
N ASP A 255 2.08 3.50 3.57
CA ASP A 255 2.04 2.80 2.29
C ASP A 255 2.79 3.53 1.18
N ALA A 256 2.85 4.86 1.25
CA ALA A 256 3.57 5.68 0.30
C ALA A 256 5.07 5.31 0.24
N ALA A 257 5.64 4.78 1.32
CA ALA A 257 7.01 4.31 1.35
C ALA A 257 7.30 3.15 0.36
N THR A 258 6.29 2.35 0.01
CA THR A 258 6.43 1.30 -1.02
C THR A 258 6.58 1.88 -2.42
N ILE A 259 5.87 2.95 -2.72
CA ILE A 259 5.98 3.70 -3.97
C ILE A 259 7.33 4.43 -4.01
N GLY A 260 7.71 5.07 -2.90
CA GLY A 260 9.04 5.68 -2.74
C GLY A 260 10.17 4.70 -3.01
N TYR A 261 10.08 3.45 -2.52
CA TYR A 261 11.06 2.41 -2.86
C TYR A 261 11.17 2.11 -4.35
N LEU A 262 10.04 2.04 -5.06
CA LEU A 262 10.05 1.68 -6.47
C LEU A 262 10.63 2.76 -7.38
N PHE A 263 10.33 4.03 -7.08
CA PHE A 263 10.63 5.15 -7.98
C PHE A 263 11.77 6.05 -7.49
N TYR A 264 12.01 6.07 -6.18
CA TYR A 264 13.02 6.88 -5.50
C TYR A 264 13.85 6.03 -4.51
N PRO A 265 14.43 4.89 -4.95
CA PRO A 265 15.09 3.93 -4.08
C PRO A 265 16.27 4.52 -3.30
N GLU A 266 16.88 5.60 -3.79
CA GLU A 266 17.95 6.34 -3.12
C GLU A 266 17.52 6.96 -1.79
N THR A 267 16.21 7.14 -1.58
CA THR A 267 15.66 7.64 -0.31
C THR A 267 15.62 6.56 0.77
N LEU A 268 15.92 5.29 0.46
CA LEU A 268 15.87 4.18 1.42
C LEU A 268 17.20 3.42 1.50
N LEU A 269 17.56 3.02 2.71
CA LEU A 269 18.65 2.06 2.93
C LEU A 269 18.08 0.71 3.34
N LEU A 270 18.37 -0.32 2.54
CA LEU A 270 17.89 -1.67 2.76
C LEU A 270 18.99 -2.61 3.23
N GLN A 271 18.61 -3.60 4.03
CA GLN A 271 19.47 -4.69 4.45
C GLN A 271 18.85 -6.03 4.06
N ARG A 272 19.65 -6.90 3.44
CA ARG A 272 19.23 -8.28 3.13
C ARG A 272 19.20 -9.12 4.41
N ALA A 273 18.10 -9.85 4.62
CA ALA A 273 17.94 -10.72 5.80
C ALA A 273 16.98 -11.89 5.59
N THR A 274 17.01 -12.79 6.56
CA THR A 274 15.97 -13.80 6.75
C THR A 274 14.90 -13.21 7.64
N VAL A 275 13.69 -13.14 7.11
CA VAL A 275 12.47 -12.70 7.79
C VAL A 275 11.55 -13.90 7.99
N ARG A 276 10.94 -13.98 9.17
CA ARG A 276 9.93 -14.97 9.55
C ARG A 276 8.79 -14.28 10.30
N VAL A 277 7.62 -14.88 10.32
CA VAL A 277 6.48 -14.43 11.12
C VAL A 277 6.18 -15.48 12.18
N GLU A 278 6.00 -15.04 13.42
CA GLU A 278 5.50 -15.90 14.49
C GLU A 278 3.99 -16.14 14.31
N THR A 279 3.58 -17.39 14.13
CA THR A 279 2.18 -17.74 13.83
C THR A 279 1.44 -18.41 14.98
N GLU A 280 2.13 -18.93 15.99
CA GLU A 280 1.55 -19.81 17.02
C GLU A 280 1.54 -19.19 18.42
N GLY A 281 2.56 -18.39 18.75
CA GLY A 281 2.79 -17.90 20.10
C GLY A 281 1.66 -17.06 20.70
N HIS A 282 1.32 -17.29 21.97
CA HIS A 282 0.23 -16.58 22.64
C HIS A 282 0.44 -15.05 22.72
N TRP A 283 1.68 -14.61 22.92
CA TRP A 283 2.03 -13.20 23.14
C TRP A 283 2.64 -12.50 21.93
N THR A 284 3.17 -13.29 20.98
CA THR A 284 4.03 -12.81 19.90
C THR A 284 3.49 -13.17 18.51
N ARG A 285 2.28 -13.75 18.42
CA ARG A 285 1.64 -13.99 17.13
C ARG A 285 1.53 -12.70 16.31
N GLY A 286 2.00 -12.76 15.06
CA GLY A 286 2.14 -11.62 14.16
C GLY A 286 3.48 -10.87 14.27
N GLN A 287 4.38 -11.27 15.18
CA GLN A 287 5.71 -10.67 15.27
C GLN A 287 6.56 -11.04 14.05
N THR A 288 7.17 -10.04 13.42
CA THR A 288 8.16 -10.23 12.37
C THR A 288 9.55 -10.35 12.95
N LEU A 289 10.19 -11.49 12.71
CA LEU A 289 11.52 -11.85 13.21
C LEU A 289 12.58 -11.52 12.16
N PHE A 290 13.65 -10.85 12.60
CA PHE A 290 14.76 -10.43 11.75
C PHE A 290 16.09 -10.87 12.35
N ASP A 291 16.70 -11.91 11.78
CA ASP A 291 17.98 -12.40 12.27
C ASP A 291 19.09 -11.40 11.89
N ARG A 292 19.60 -10.64 12.87
CA ARG A 292 20.68 -9.65 12.70
C ARG A 292 22.07 -10.13 13.09
N ARG A 293 22.20 -11.37 13.56
CA ARG A 293 23.49 -11.87 14.06
C ARG A 293 24.55 -11.85 12.95
N HIS A 294 25.81 -11.62 13.32
CA HIS A 294 26.95 -11.57 12.39
C HIS A 294 27.34 -12.97 11.90
N ARG A 295 26.47 -13.60 11.09
CA ARG A 295 26.70 -14.89 10.44
C ARG A 295 26.26 -14.81 8.98
N ALA A 296 26.87 -15.61 8.12
CA ALA A 296 26.44 -15.72 6.73
C ALA A 296 25.00 -16.26 6.67
N LYS A 297 24.11 -15.52 5.99
CA LYS A 297 22.69 -15.88 5.85
C LYS A 297 22.44 -16.45 4.47
N ALA A 298 22.74 -17.73 4.29
CA ALA A 298 22.43 -18.43 3.04
C ALA A 298 20.91 -18.48 2.74
N THR A 299 20.08 -18.24 3.77
CA THR A 299 18.61 -18.34 3.73
C THR A 299 17.92 -16.97 3.74
N ALA A 300 18.61 -15.89 3.34
CA ALA A 300 17.99 -14.57 3.29
C ALA A 300 16.90 -14.52 2.22
N ASN A 301 15.66 -14.23 2.61
CA ASN A 301 14.47 -14.23 1.77
C ASN A 301 13.93 -12.82 1.46
N ALA A 302 14.35 -11.79 2.19
CA ALA A 302 13.85 -10.43 1.99
C ALA A 302 14.94 -9.34 2.10
N TRP A 303 14.68 -8.22 1.43
CA TRP A 303 15.30 -6.92 1.72
C TRP A 303 14.42 -6.17 2.68
N VAL A 304 14.98 -5.60 3.75
CA VAL A 304 14.21 -4.85 4.75
C VAL A 304 14.73 -3.42 4.79
N ALA A 305 13.84 -2.44 4.62
CA ALA A 305 14.20 -1.03 4.76
C ALA A 305 14.45 -0.69 6.24
N LEU A 306 15.58 -0.05 6.53
CA LEU A 306 16.02 0.29 7.89
C LEU A 306 16.24 1.79 8.09
N GLN A 307 16.41 2.56 7.01
CA GLN A 307 16.55 4.00 7.07
C GLN A 307 15.80 4.64 5.90
N VAL A 308 15.36 5.87 6.12
CA VAL A 308 14.71 6.71 5.12
C VAL A 308 15.26 8.13 5.20
N ASP A 309 15.52 8.73 4.04
CA ASP A 309 15.70 10.18 3.86
C ASP A 309 14.33 10.83 3.73
N GLU A 310 13.79 11.29 4.86
CA GLU A 310 12.47 11.92 4.95
C GLU A 310 12.36 13.15 4.04
N VAL A 311 13.45 13.92 3.89
CA VAL A 311 13.44 15.16 3.11
C VAL A 311 13.36 14.85 1.62
N GLY A 312 14.22 13.96 1.12
CA GLY A 312 14.19 13.52 -0.27
C GLY A 312 12.89 12.80 -0.62
N PHE A 313 12.39 11.97 0.30
CA PHE A 313 11.10 11.28 0.14
C PHE A 313 9.94 12.25 -0.02
N PHE A 314 9.76 13.19 0.91
CA PHE A 314 8.64 14.13 0.86
C PHE A 314 8.76 15.13 -0.30
N ALA A 315 9.98 15.52 -0.68
CA ALA A 315 10.17 16.36 -1.86
C ALA A 315 9.62 15.69 -3.13
N SER A 316 9.96 14.42 -3.35
CA SER A 316 9.51 13.64 -4.51
C SER A 316 8.01 13.36 -4.45
N PHE A 317 7.52 12.93 -3.29
CA PHE A 317 6.09 12.63 -3.08
C PHE A 317 5.18 13.85 -3.32
N ILE A 318 5.57 15.02 -2.81
CA ILE A 318 4.80 16.26 -3.03
C ILE A 318 4.84 16.67 -4.50
N ALA A 319 6.01 16.61 -5.14
CA ALA A 319 6.16 16.99 -6.55
C ALA A 319 5.28 16.13 -7.47
N ASP A 320 5.24 14.82 -7.25
CA ASP A 320 4.40 13.93 -8.04
C ASP A 320 2.91 14.13 -7.79
N LEU A 321 2.49 14.35 -6.54
CA LEU A 321 1.09 14.69 -6.27
C LEU A 321 0.69 16.04 -6.89
N GLN A 322 1.60 17.00 -6.96
CA GLN A 322 1.37 18.26 -7.67
C GLN A 322 1.19 18.05 -9.18
N ALA A 323 1.96 17.15 -9.80
CA ALA A 323 1.82 16.81 -11.22
C ALA A 323 0.42 16.27 -11.55
N LEU A 324 -0.14 15.43 -10.67
CA LEU A 324 -1.50 14.90 -10.80
C LEU A 324 -2.59 15.99 -10.86
N LEU A 325 -2.33 17.15 -10.24
CA LEU A 325 -3.24 18.31 -10.25
C LEU A 325 -2.95 19.30 -11.39
N GLY A 326 -1.75 19.23 -11.97
CA GLY A 326 -1.28 20.10 -13.05
C GLY A 326 -1.77 19.67 -14.44
N ASP A 327 -2.08 18.38 -14.63
CA ASP A 327 -2.62 17.81 -15.87
C ASP A 327 -4.08 18.23 -16.12
N SER A 328 -4.28 19.52 -16.36
CA SER A 328 -5.50 20.04 -16.98
C SER A 328 -5.43 19.71 -18.47
N HIS A 329 -5.70 18.45 -18.86
CA HIS A 329 -6.04 18.19 -20.25
C HIS A 329 -7.36 18.88 -20.54
N ASP A 330 -7.24 20.03 -21.20
CA ASP A 330 -8.08 20.51 -22.30
C ASP A 330 -9.19 19.50 -22.65
N GLN A 331 -10.34 19.61 -21.97
CA GLN A 331 -11.58 19.05 -22.50
C GLN A 331 -11.93 19.91 -23.71
N GLY A 332 -11.27 19.62 -24.82
CA GLY A 332 -11.61 20.14 -26.13
C GLY A 332 -13.04 19.75 -26.46
N THR A 333 -13.97 20.65 -26.20
CA THR A 333 -15.18 20.79 -26.99
C THR A 333 -14.77 21.03 -28.44
N VAL A 334 -14.93 20.00 -29.27
CA VAL A 334 -15.27 20.14 -30.70
C VAL A 334 -16.50 19.29 -30.95
#